data_AF-X1AED5-F1
#
_entry.id   AF-X1AED5-F1
#
_cell.length_a   1.000
_cell.length_b   1.000
_cell.length_c   1.000
_cell.angle_alpha   90.00
_cell.angle_beta   90.00
_cell.angle_gamma   90.00
#
_symmetry.space_group_name_H-M   'P 1'
#
loop_
_entity.id
_entity.type
_entity.pdbx_description
1 polymer ?
#
loop_
_entity_poly.entity_id
_entity_poly.type
_entity_poly.pdbx_seq_one_letter_code
_entity_poly.pdbx_strand_id
1 'polypeptide(L)'
;MLLLRKQLINRDFVKKILSWRHSGFNVHSKVRAESKEEAERIGKYIIRLVLSLRILSLDEAKGQVVYQYGKNSTESEHMDYLEFIARVTSNIPEKGQVMIRYYGIYANAHRGKKKKAGVNPSCPLII
;
A
#
# COMPACT_ATOMS: atom_id res chain seq x y z
N MET A 1 -16.00 1.64 32.35
CA MET A 1 -15.71 0.96 31.06
C MET A 1 -16.97 0.89 30.20
N LEU A 2 -17.04 1.69 29.14
CA LEU A 2 -18.20 1.80 28.22
C LEU A 2 -18.58 0.46 27.57
N LEU A 3 -17.59 -0.34 27.16
CA LEU A 3 -17.79 -1.61 26.48
C LEU A 3 -18.47 -2.68 27.36
N LEU A 4 -18.15 -2.68 28.66
CA LEU A 4 -18.74 -3.62 29.62
C LEU A 4 -20.20 -3.24 29.94
N ARG A 5 -20.52 -1.94 29.98
CA ARG A 5 -21.90 -1.45 30.12
C ARG A 5 -22.76 -1.79 28.91
N LYS A 6 -22.17 -1.78 27.71
CA LYS A 6 -22.83 -2.18 26.47
C LYS A 6 -22.87 -3.71 26.25
N GLN A 7 -22.41 -4.51 27.23
CA GLN A 7 -22.32 -5.99 27.15
C GLN A 7 -21.53 -6.52 25.94
N LEU A 8 -20.65 -5.71 25.35
CA LEU A 8 -19.82 -6.11 24.22
C LEU A 8 -18.60 -6.95 24.64
N ILE A 9 -18.26 -6.93 25.93
CA ILE A 9 -17.17 -7.69 26.54
C ILE A 9 -17.58 -8.17 27.93
N ASN A 10 -17.11 -9.36 28.34
CA ASN A 10 -17.39 -9.90 29.67
C ASN A 10 -16.35 -9.41 30.72
N ARG A 11 -16.66 -9.63 32.01
CA ARG A 11 -15.78 -9.24 33.14
C ARG A 11 -14.46 -10.00 33.19
N ASP A 12 -14.45 -11.28 32.84
CA ASP A 12 -13.24 -12.11 32.83
C ASP A 12 -12.26 -11.67 31.73
N PHE A 13 -12.77 -11.26 30.59
CA PHE A 13 -12.01 -10.72 29.47
C PHE A 13 -11.37 -9.39 29.85
N VAL A 14 -12.09 -8.53 30.56
CA VAL A 14 -11.51 -7.29 31.12
C VAL A 14 -10.42 -7.58 32.13
N LYS A 15 -10.64 -8.51 33.08
CA LYS A 15 -9.59 -8.93 34.02
C LYS A 15 -8.36 -9.47 33.29
N LYS A 16 -8.55 -10.23 32.21
CA LYS A 16 -7.47 -10.80 31.39
C LYS A 16 -6.68 -9.74 30.62
N ILE A 17 -7.34 -8.70 30.09
CA ILE A 17 -6.66 -7.57 29.44
C ILE A 17 -5.88 -6.75 30.47
N LEU A 18 -6.49 -6.47 31.63
CA LEU A 18 -5.86 -5.69 32.69
C LEU A 18 -4.71 -6.42 33.39
N SER A 19 -4.65 -7.76 33.31
CA SER A 19 -3.55 -8.55 33.86
C SER A 19 -2.32 -8.62 32.95
N TRP A 20 -2.38 -8.04 31.74
CA TRP A 20 -1.22 -7.99 30.84
C TRP A 20 -0.15 -7.04 31.37
N ARG A 21 1.02 -7.59 31.73
CA ARG A 21 2.20 -6.84 32.19
C ARG A 21 2.74 -5.86 31.14
N HIS A 22 2.54 -6.17 29.85
CA HIS A 22 2.87 -5.32 28.71
C HIS A 22 1.62 -5.18 27.84
N SER A 23 0.78 -4.18 28.13
CA SER A 23 -0.49 -3.92 27.44
C SER A 23 -0.35 -3.33 26.02
N GLY A 24 0.79 -3.58 25.36
CA GLY A 24 1.09 -3.11 24.01
C GLY A 24 0.69 -4.13 22.93
N PHE A 25 1.14 -3.87 21.70
CA PHE A 25 0.98 -4.82 20.59
C PHE A 25 1.93 -6.01 20.78
N ASN A 26 1.38 -7.23 20.77
CA ASN A 26 2.18 -8.45 20.75
C ASN A 26 2.46 -8.82 19.28
N VAL A 27 3.72 -8.70 18.86
CA VAL A 27 4.15 -9.09 17.52
C VAL A 27 4.64 -10.53 17.58
N HIS A 28 3.98 -11.42 16.83
CA HIS A 28 4.43 -12.80 16.70
C HIS A 28 5.76 -12.86 15.93
N SER A 29 6.86 -13.14 16.63
CA SER A 29 8.22 -13.06 16.09
C SER A 29 8.85 -14.40 15.69
N LYS A 30 8.04 -15.47 15.58
CA LYS A 30 8.56 -16.82 15.24
C LYS A 30 8.77 -17.05 13.74
N VAL A 31 8.18 -16.21 12.89
CA VAL A 31 8.37 -16.28 11.43
C VAL A 31 9.49 -15.33 11.06
N ARG A 32 10.51 -15.85 10.37
CA ARG A 32 11.66 -15.09 9.86
C ARG A 32 11.87 -15.46 8.40
N ALA A 33 12.37 -14.51 7.61
CA ALA A 33 12.82 -14.84 6.27
C ALA A 33 14.09 -15.70 6.38
N GLU A 34 14.07 -16.89 5.78
CA GLU A 34 15.21 -17.82 5.83
C GLU A 34 16.14 -17.65 4.63
N SER A 35 15.61 -17.14 3.51
CA SER A 35 16.37 -16.90 2.29
C SER A 35 16.46 -15.42 1.93
N LYS A 36 17.44 -15.09 1.08
CA LYS A 36 17.61 -13.75 0.52
C LYS A 36 16.39 -13.34 -0.30
N GLU A 37 15.82 -14.25 -1.09
CA GLU A 37 14.66 -14.01 -1.95
C GLU A 37 13.41 -13.71 -1.13
N GLU A 38 13.24 -14.41 0.00
CA GLU A 38 12.15 -14.15 0.93
C GLU A 38 12.30 -12.79 1.62
N ALA A 39 13.50 -12.49 2.12
CA ALA A 39 13.82 -11.20 2.70
C ALA A 39 13.64 -10.05 1.68
N GLU A 40 14.03 -10.25 0.43
CA GLU A 40 13.84 -9.29 -0.65
C GLU A 40 12.36 -9.10 -0.98
N ARG A 41 11.54 -10.16 -0.99
CA ARG A 41 10.09 -10.08 -1.19
C ARG A 41 9.41 -9.27 -0.08
N ILE A 42 9.80 -9.53 1.17
CA ILE A 42 9.32 -8.75 2.33
C ILE A 42 9.82 -7.31 2.23
N GLY A 43 11.09 -7.09 1.88
CA GLY A 43 11.66 -5.76 1.67
C GLY A 43 10.91 -4.96 0.60
N LYS A 44 10.60 -5.57 -0.55
CA LYS A 44 9.78 -4.99 -1.61
C LYS A 44 8.37 -4.66 -1.13
N TYR A 45 7.79 -5.50 -0.26
CA TYR A 45 6.48 -5.24 0.35
C TYR A 45 6.51 -4.06 1.34
N ILE A 46 7.55 -3.98 2.18
CA ILE A 46 7.73 -2.94 3.19
C ILE A 46 8.04 -1.60 2.52
N ILE A 47 9.00 -1.57 1.60
CA ILE A 47 9.39 -0.38 0.83
C ILE A 47 8.25 0.05 -0.10
N ARG A 48 7.38 -0.90 -0.48
CA ARG A 48 6.16 -0.70 -1.27
C ARG A 48 6.42 0.19 -2.47
N LEU A 49 7.35 -0.28 -3.32
CA LEU A 49 7.81 0.46 -4.49
C LEU A 49 6.60 0.95 -5.31
N VAL A 50 6.66 2.21 -5.74
CA VAL A 50 5.62 2.87 -6.55
C VAL A 50 5.34 2.08 -7.83
N LEU A 51 6.39 1.46 -8.38
CA LEU A 51 6.42 0.84 -9.69
C LEU A 51 6.67 -0.66 -9.61
N SER A 52 6.07 -1.40 -10.53
CA SER A 52 6.40 -2.79 -10.80
C SER A 52 6.99 -2.91 -12.19
N LEU A 53 8.28 -3.28 -12.27
CA LEU A 53 8.97 -3.49 -13.54
C LEU A 53 8.38 -4.65 -14.36
N ARG A 54 7.69 -5.59 -13.71
CA ARG A 54 7.08 -6.75 -14.38
C ARG A 54 5.95 -6.37 -15.36
N ILE A 55 5.31 -5.23 -15.14
CA ILE A 55 4.14 -4.78 -15.90
C ILE A 55 4.42 -3.47 -16.66
N LEU A 56 5.71 -3.13 -16.79
CA LEU A 56 6.21 -1.97 -17.49
C LEU A 56 6.86 -2.43 -18.80
N SER A 57 6.48 -1.84 -19.92
CA SER A 57 7.10 -2.08 -21.22
C SER A 57 7.35 -0.77 -21.96
N LEU A 58 8.38 -0.75 -22.80
CA LEU A 58 8.74 0.40 -23.62
C LEU A 58 8.33 0.12 -25.07
N ASP A 59 7.60 1.05 -25.67
CA ASP A 59 7.32 1.06 -27.11
C ASP A 59 8.29 2.06 -27.76
N GLU A 60 9.45 1.55 -28.20
CA GLU A 60 10.50 2.36 -28.83
C GLU A 60 10.05 2.97 -30.16
N ALA A 61 9.12 2.32 -30.88
CA ALA A 61 8.64 2.82 -32.17
C ALA A 61 7.80 4.10 -32.02
N LYS A 62 7.09 4.22 -30.90
CA LYS A 62 6.27 5.40 -30.59
C LYS A 62 6.91 6.35 -29.59
N GLY A 63 8.02 5.96 -28.97
CA GLY A 63 8.66 6.73 -27.89
C GLY A 63 7.82 6.77 -26.62
N GLN A 64 7.12 5.67 -26.30
CA GLN A 64 6.15 5.64 -25.20
C GLN A 64 6.47 4.58 -24.15
N VAL A 65 6.01 4.83 -22.94
CA VAL A 65 5.96 3.86 -21.84
C VAL A 65 4.55 3.32 -21.75
N VAL A 66 4.44 1.99 -21.70
CA VAL A 66 3.19 1.27 -21.48
C VAL A 66 3.21 0.64 -20.10
N TYR A 67 2.24 1.00 -19.27
CA TYR A 67 2.08 0.44 -17.94
C TYR A 67 0.77 -0.34 -17.85
N GLN A 68 0.86 -1.64 -17.61
CA GLN A 68 -0.31 -2.53 -17.55
C GLN A 68 -0.76 -2.72 -16.11
N TYR A 69 -2.04 -2.49 -15.83
CA TYR A 69 -2.60 -2.67 -14.51
C TYR A 69 -3.96 -3.39 -14.56
N GLY A 70 -4.49 -3.69 -13.37
CA GLY A 70 -5.69 -4.49 -13.22
C GLY A 70 -5.40 -6.00 -13.09
N LYS A 71 -6.43 -6.74 -12.68
CA LYS A 71 -6.31 -8.14 -12.26
C LYS A 71 -5.88 -9.08 -13.40
N ASN A 72 -6.19 -8.70 -14.63
CA ASN A 72 -5.94 -9.46 -15.86
C ASN A 72 -5.19 -8.62 -16.93
N SER A 73 -4.41 -7.62 -16.52
CA SER A 73 -3.65 -6.72 -17.43
C SER A 73 -4.49 -6.10 -18.56
N THR A 74 -5.81 -5.95 -18.35
CA THR A 74 -6.74 -5.44 -19.36
C THR A 74 -6.68 -3.91 -19.46
N GLU A 75 -6.24 -3.26 -18.39
CA GLU A 75 -6.10 -1.81 -18.34
C GLU A 75 -4.63 -1.47 -18.62
N SER A 76 -4.40 -0.56 -19.56
CA SER A 76 -3.05 -0.09 -19.90
C SER A 76 -3.05 1.41 -20.01
N GLU A 77 -2.03 2.04 -19.45
CA GLU A 77 -1.76 3.46 -19.59
C GLU A 77 -0.54 3.65 -20.48
N HIS A 78 -0.64 4.60 -21.40
CA HIS A 78 0.39 4.94 -22.37
C HIS A 78 0.78 6.39 -22.10
N MET A 79 2.08 6.65 -21.95
CA MET A 79 2.58 7.98 -21.65
C MET A 79 3.92 8.22 -22.34
N ASP A 80 4.26 9.49 -22.54
CA ASP A 80 5.57 9.88 -23.03
C ASP A 80 6.68 9.55 -22.02
N TYR A 81 7.92 9.39 -22.48
CA TYR A 81 9.06 9.13 -21.61
C TYR A 81 9.27 10.22 -20.56
N LEU A 82 9.12 11.50 -20.93
CA LEU A 82 9.29 12.60 -20.00
C LEU A 82 8.17 12.64 -18.97
N GLU A 83 6.95 12.34 -19.38
CA GLU A 83 5.82 12.22 -18.47
C GLU A 83 6.02 11.09 -17.47
N PHE A 84 6.47 9.92 -17.93
CA PHE A 84 6.81 8.81 -17.06
C PHE A 84 7.88 9.22 -16.03
N ILE A 85 8.99 9.81 -16.48
CA ILE A 85 10.08 10.26 -15.59
C ILE A 85 9.55 11.27 -14.56
N ALA A 86 8.73 12.24 -14.99
CA ALA A 86 8.14 13.24 -14.09
C ALA A 86 7.26 12.58 -13.01
N ARG A 87 6.42 11.61 -13.39
CA ARG A 87 5.54 10.90 -12.44
C ARG A 87 6.33 10.01 -11.48
N VAL A 88 7.37 9.33 -11.95
CA VAL A 88 8.27 8.53 -11.09
C VAL A 88 9.01 9.42 -10.10
N THR A 89 9.61 10.51 -10.57
CA THR A 89 10.42 11.42 -9.75
C THR A 89 9.58 12.21 -8.75
N SER A 90 8.31 12.50 -9.06
CA SER A 90 7.36 13.12 -8.12
C SER A 90 7.11 12.31 -6.84
N ASN A 91 7.47 11.02 -6.84
CA ASN A 91 7.38 10.17 -5.66
C ASN A 91 8.64 10.18 -4.78
N ILE A 92 9.73 10.81 -5.22
CA ILE A 92 10.97 10.91 -4.46
C ILE A 92 10.84 12.10 -3.50
N PRO A 93 10.90 11.90 -2.18
CA PRO A 93 10.81 13.00 -1.22
C PRO A 93 12.01 13.94 -1.34
N GLU A 94 11.82 15.21 -0.95
CA GLU A 94 12.93 16.16 -0.88
C GLU A 94 13.98 15.72 0.15
N LYS A 95 15.21 16.24 -0.02
CA LYS A 95 16.30 15.97 0.91
C LYS A 95 15.92 16.40 2.33
N GLY A 96 16.00 15.47 3.29
CA GLY A 96 15.64 15.71 4.68
C GLY A 96 14.17 15.44 5.02
N GLN A 97 13.33 15.12 4.03
CA GLN A 97 11.96 14.68 4.26
C GLN A 97 11.87 13.14 4.30
N VAL A 98 11.08 12.62 5.24
CA VAL A 98 10.70 11.21 5.26
C VAL A 98 9.53 11.01 4.30
N MET A 99 9.59 9.99 3.44
CA MET A 99 8.50 9.65 2.52
C MET A 99 7.24 9.24 3.30
N ILE A 100 6.28 10.15 3.47
CA ILE A 100 4.97 9.86 4.05
C ILE A 100 4.01 9.53 2.91
N ARG A 101 3.82 8.25 2.60
CA ARG A 101 2.74 7.83 1.70
C ARG A 101 1.43 7.98 2.46
N TYR A 102 0.54 8.88 2.02
CA TYR A 102 -0.80 9.03 2.60
C TYR A 102 -1.62 7.74 2.35
N TYR A 103 -1.53 6.79 3.27
CA TYR A 103 -2.22 5.50 3.20
C TYR A 103 -3.74 5.64 3.13
N GLY A 104 -4.29 6.79 3.53
CA GLY A 104 -5.71 7.11 3.41
C GLY A 104 -6.21 6.97 1.97
N ILE A 105 -5.45 7.42 0.98
CA ILE A 105 -5.86 7.35 -0.44
C ILE A 105 -5.85 5.90 -0.96
N TYR A 106 -4.91 5.09 -0.46
CA TYR A 106 -4.75 3.68 -0.82
C TYR A 106 -5.60 2.71 0.00
N ALA A 107 -6.20 3.18 1.09
CA ALA A 107 -7.01 2.35 1.96
C ALA A 107 -8.22 1.79 1.19
N ASN A 108 -8.52 0.51 1.43
CA ASN A 108 -9.71 -0.15 0.88
C ASN A 108 -10.99 0.65 1.16
N ALA A 109 -11.08 1.28 2.33
CA ALA A 109 -12.20 2.12 2.73
C ALA A 109 -12.35 3.36 1.81
N HIS A 110 -11.26 4.06 1.52
CA HIS A 110 -11.27 5.24 0.64
C HIS A 110 -11.60 4.84 -0.80
N ARG A 111 -10.97 3.78 -1.32
CA ARG A 111 -11.28 3.24 -2.66
C ARG A 111 -12.74 2.80 -2.78
N GLY A 112 -13.27 2.13 -1.74
CA GLY A 112 -14.67 1.75 -1.67
C GLY A 112 -15.63 2.94 -1.66
N LYS A 113 -15.29 4.00 -0.93
CA LYS A 113 -16.06 5.26 -0.92
C LYS A 113 -16.04 5.95 -2.29
N LYS A 114 -14.87 6.05 -2.94
CA LYS A 114 -14.76 6.62 -4.29
C LYS A 114 -15.58 5.84 -5.31
N LYS A 115 -15.48 4.51 -5.31
CA LYS A 115 -16.27 3.64 -6.19
C LYS A 115 -17.78 3.84 -6.01
N LYS A 116 -18.25 4.01 -4.77
CA LYS A 116 -19.67 4.30 -4.48
C LYS A 116 -20.11 5.69 -4.94
N ALA A 117 -19.20 6.66 -4.95
CA ALA A 117 -19.49 8.02 -5.38
C ALA A 117 -19.54 8.19 -6.91
N GLY A 118 -19.36 7.12 -7.69
CA GLY A 118 -19.28 7.20 -9.16
C GLY A 118 -18.03 7.94 -9.66
N VAL A 119 -17.20 8.45 -8.75
CA VAL A 119 -15.88 8.96 -9.05
C VAL A 119 -15.02 7.74 -9.35
N ASN A 120 -14.94 7.38 -10.64
CA ASN A 120 -13.78 6.65 -11.11
C ASN A 120 -12.58 7.40 -10.52
N PRO A 121 -11.68 6.75 -9.78
CA PRO A 121 -10.41 7.39 -9.52
C PRO A 121 -9.93 7.78 -10.92
N SER A 122 -9.86 9.08 -11.20
CA SER A 122 -8.98 9.57 -12.25
C SER A 122 -7.72 8.73 -12.11
N CYS A 123 -7.33 8.07 -13.21
CA CYS A 123 -6.21 7.15 -13.37
C CYS A 123 -5.24 7.15 -12.20
N PRO A 124 -4.83 5.97 -11.70
CA PRO A 124 -4.25 5.83 -10.37
C PRO A 124 -3.28 6.96 -10.04
N LEU A 125 -3.30 7.44 -8.79
CA LEU A 125 -2.26 8.35 -8.26
C LEU A 125 -0.87 7.69 -8.18
N ILE A 126 -0.58 6.72 -9.05
CA ILE A 126 0.64 5.93 -9.14
C ILE A 126 0.88 5.60 -10.61
N ILE A 127 1.79 6.39 -11.20
CA ILE A 127 2.30 6.34 -12.58
C ILE A 127 1.26 6.67 -13.62
#